data_AF-A0A951GYI6-F1
#
_entry.id   AF-A0A951GYI6-F1
#
_cell.length_a   1.000
_cell.length_b   1.000
_cell.length_c   1.000
_cell.angle_alpha   90.00
_cell.angle_beta   90.00
_cell.angle_gamma   90.00
#
_symmetry.space_group_name_H-M   'P 1'
#
loop_
_entity.id
_entity.type
_entity.pdbx_description
1 polymer ?
#
loop_
_entity_poly.entity_id
_entity_poly.type
_entity_poly.pdbx_seq_one_letter_code
_entity_poly.pdbx_strand_id
1 'polypeptide(L)'
;LSAVEGLKVVDPGLGHLVVPISLGILIGLFAIQRKGTGAVGWLFGPVIMIWFGVLAIVGGREVLQHPGVLQGLSPVWGARFMVDHGAAAFLALGGVVLAVTGAETLYADRGHFGAGAIRFTWLTIVFPALMLNYLGQAALILAHPSSVSNPFLLLVPGWGRFPMVFLATAATIIASQAAITGSFSVARQAVQLGFLPRLNILHTSDLEGQIYVPVVNWGLGIGVAVLVLVFQASVKLADIYGVAVTGTFILNTLLFIAVARSLWMTPRWRLALLGALFLTVEVAFFSSNLAKVAHGAWLSLGVGLVISIFMNTWRWGREIVTRNRTEQEGSLEEFLHGLPAAEPPIRRVPGVAIFLNPGKQTTPLALRAEVEHSHALHEKVVIVSVETISIPHVDRGDRFVVELVGRGLFKIFYVTVRCGYQDRQNVPQALQLCRKQGLLERNLDLEHASYFLSRITITPTDATVLKGWRQRLFVVMARNAASPIEHFGLPSQRTVMVGWRISV
;
A
#
# COMPACT_ATOMS: atom_id res chain seq x y z
N LEU A 1 23.20 -3.32 -0.07
CA LEU A 1 24.16 -4.04 0.80
C LEU A 1 24.60 -5.37 0.20
N SER A 2 23.74 -6.40 0.11
CA SER A 2 24.12 -7.74 -0.39
C SER A 2 24.88 -7.74 -1.74
N ALA A 3 24.37 -7.07 -2.77
CA ALA A 3 25.07 -6.99 -4.06
C ALA A 3 26.44 -6.29 -3.96
N VAL A 4 26.52 -5.20 -3.20
CA VAL A 4 27.73 -4.38 -3.03
C VAL A 4 28.78 -5.09 -2.17
N GLU A 5 28.36 -5.96 -1.24
CA GLU A 5 29.27 -6.81 -0.47
C GLU A 5 30.11 -7.74 -1.34
N GLY A 6 29.64 -8.04 -2.55
CA GLY A 6 30.42 -8.78 -3.53
C GLY A 6 31.75 -8.14 -3.89
N LEU A 7 31.90 -6.82 -3.70
CA LEU A 7 33.18 -6.14 -3.83
C LEU A 7 34.26 -6.71 -2.92
N LYS A 8 33.91 -7.19 -1.71
CA LYS A 8 34.87 -7.80 -0.76
C LYS A 8 35.49 -9.10 -1.30
N VAL A 9 34.77 -9.81 -2.18
CA VAL A 9 35.25 -11.05 -2.81
C VAL A 9 36.14 -10.75 -4.01
N VAL A 10 35.89 -9.63 -4.69
CA VAL A 10 36.73 -9.17 -5.81
C VAL A 10 38.02 -8.55 -5.30
N ASP A 11 37.92 -7.66 -4.31
CA ASP A 11 39.05 -7.02 -3.65
C ASP A 11 38.70 -6.73 -2.16
N PRO A 12 39.33 -7.42 -1.20
CA PRO A 12 39.13 -7.20 0.23
C PRO A 12 39.39 -5.75 0.67
N GLY A 13 40.28 -5.02 -0.02
CA GLY A 13 40.59 -3.62 0.28
C GLY A 13 39.39 -2.68 0.11
N LEU A 14 38.42 -3.04 -0.73
CA LEU A 14 37.21 -2.26 -0.98
C LEU A 14 36.12 -2.45 0.09
N GLY A 15 36.35 -3.31 1.09
CA GLY A 15 35.33 -3.65 2.09
C GLY A 15 34.79 -2.46 2.89
N HIS A 16 35.61 -1.43 3.12
CA HIS A 16 35.21 -0.21 3.83
C HIS A 16 34.24 0.67 3.02
N LEU A 17 34.20 0.54 1.69
CA LEU A 17 33.32 1.31 0.81
C LEU A 17 31.91 0.72 0.69
N VAL A 18 31.70 -0.52 1.14
CA VAL A 18 30.43 -1.23 0.94
C VAL A 18 29.22 -0.50 1.57
N VAL A 19 29.38 -0.01 2.80
CA VAL A 19 28.32 0.72 3.52
C VAL A 19 28.08 2.09 2.88
N PRO A 20 29.11 2.95 2.65
CA PRO A 20 28.93 4.23 1.95
C PRO A 20 28.28 4.10 0.56
N ILE A 21 28.74 3.15 -0.26
CA ILE A 21 28.16 2.92 -1.60
C ILE A 21 26.70 2.49 -1.48
N SER A 22 26.40 1.56 -0.57
CA SER A 22 25.02 1.10 -0.35
C SER A 22 24.09 2.24 0.06
N LEU A 23 24.54 3.13 0.96
CA LEU A 23 23.77 4.30 1.36
C LEU A 23 23.60 5.31 0.23
N GLY A 24 24.66 5.57 -0.55
CA GLY A 24 24.59 6.46 -1.71
C GLY A 24 23.56 5.98 -2.74
N ILE A 25 23.56 4.67 -3.05
CA ILE A 25 22.56 4.04 -3.92
C ILE A 25 21.16 4.22 -3.33
N LEU A 26 20.95 3.89 -2.06
CA LEU A 26 19.64 4.01 -1.41
C LEU A 26 19.12 5.45 -1.38
N ILE A 27 19.96 6.43 -1.03
CA ILE A 27 19.59 7.85 -1.01
C ILE A 27 19.18 8.30 -2.42
N GLY A 28 20.00 7.98 -3.44
CA GLY A 28 19.67 8.29 -4.83
C GLY A 28 18.35 7.64 -5.26
N LEU A 29 18.15 6.39 -4.84
CA LEU A 29 16.95 5.62 -5.11
C LEU A 29 15.70 6.29 -4.55
N PHE A 30 15.68 6.60 -3.25
CA PHE A 30 14.53 7.24 -2.58
C PHE A 30 14.30 8.69 -3.02
N ALA A 31 15.36 9.40 -3.44
CA ALA A 31 15.26 10.78 -3.94
C ALA A 31 14.63 10.85 -5.34
N ILE A 32 14.85 9.86 -6.20
CA ILE A 32 14.34 9.86 -7.58
C ILE A 32 12.87 9.40 -7.68
N GLN A 33 12.33 8.75 -6.65
CA GLN A 33 10.97 8.18 -6.63
C GLN A 33 9.86 9.14 -7.09
N ARG A 34 9.96 10.43 -6.76
CA ARG A 34 8.98 11.45 -7.17
C ARG A 34 8.83 11.60 -8.69
N LYS A 35 9.84 11.22 -9.46
CA LYS A 35 9.83 11.31 -10.93
C LYS A 35 9.10 10.13 -11.59
N GLY A 36 8.64 9.15 -10.81
CA GLY A 36 7.98 7.96 -11.30
C GLY A 36 8.93 6.95 -11.95
N THR A 37 8.43 5.76 -12.21
CA THR A 37 9.15 4.68 -12.89
C THR A 37 9.07 4.79 -14.42
N GLY A 38 8.17 5.62 -14.96
CA GLY A 38 7.93 5.74 -16.41
C GLY A 38 9.18 6.10 -17.24
N ALA A 39 10.08 6.94 -16.74
CA ALA A 39 11.26 7.39 -17.49
C ALA A 39 12.35 6.31 -17.65
N VAL A 40 12.39 5.31 -16.75
CA VAL A 40 13.48 4.30 -16.67
C VAL A 40 12.96 2.87 -16.78
N GLY A 41 11.64 2.66 -16.69
CA GLY A 41 11.01 1.33 -16.69
C GLY A 41 11.30 0.49 -17.93
N TRP A 42 11.55 1.11 -19.08
CA TRP A 42 11.93 0.41 -20.30
C TRP A 42 13.28 -0.32 -20.19
N LEU A 43 14.19 0.16 -19.33
CA LEU A 43 15.51 -0.43 -19.10
C LEU A 43 15.45 -1.62 -18.13
N PHE A 44 14.41 -1.71 -17.29
CA PHE A 44 14.31 -2.75 -16.26
C PHE A 44 14.19 -4.14 -16.86
N GLY A 45 13.35 -4.31 -17.88
CA GLY A 45 13.16 -5.60 -18.56
C GLY A 45 14.47 -6.18 -19.11
N PRO A 46 15.20 -5.47 -20.00
CA PRO A 46 16.47 -5.93 -20.55
C PRO A 46 17.51 -6.29 -19.48
N VAL A 47 17.68 -5.46 -18.44
CA VAL A 47 18.66 -5.72 -17.38
C VAL A 47 18.33 -6.99 -16.61
N ILE A 48 17.04 -7.21 -16.29
CA ILE A 48 16.59 -8.42 -15.60
C ILE A 48 16.71 -9.67 -16.49
N MET A 49 16.46 -9.55 -17.79
CA MET A 49 16.69 -10.65 -18.74
C MET A 49 18.17 -11.04 -18.81
N ILE A 50 19.07 -10.05 -18.87
CA ILE A 50 20.52 -10.30 -18.84
C ILE A 50 20.91 -10.95 -17.51
N TRP A 51 20.38 -10.47 -16.39
CA TRP A 51 20.62 -11.05 -15.07
C TRP A 51 20.28 -12.54 -15.02
N PHE A 52 19.05 -12.93 -15.37
CA PHE A 52 18.64 -14.34 -15.34
C PHE A 52 19.36 -15.17 -16.41
N GLY A 53 19.66 -14.60 -17.58
CA GLY A 53 20.48 -15.27 -18.61
C GLY A 53 21.87 -15.62 -18.10
N VAL A 54 22.56 -14.68 -17.45
CA VAL A 54 23.89 -14.91 -16.86
C VAL A 54 23.82 -15.96 -15.75
N LEU A 55 22.82 -15.91 -14.86
CA LEU A 55 22.62 -16.93 -13.82
C LEU A 55 22.44 -18.33 -14.39
N ALA A 56 21.63 -18.46 -15.45
CA ALA A 56 21.38 -19.73 -16.13
C ALA A 56 22.65 -20.28 -16.81
N ILE A 57 23.43 -19.42 -17.48
CA ILE A 57 24.66 -19.82 -18.16
C ILE A 57 25.72 -20.29 -17.16
N VAL A 58 25.98 -19.48 -16.12
CA VAL A 58 27.03 -19.78 -15.14
C VAL A 58 26.65 -21.00 -14.29
N GLY A 59 25.40 -21.08 -13.83
CA GLY A 59 24.91 -22.25 -13.10
C GLY A 59 24.86 -23.51 -13.96
N GLY A 60 24.36 -23.39 -15.20
CA GLY A 60 24.25 -24.51 -16.14
C GLY A 60 25.60 -25.11 -16.50
N ARG A 61 26.66 -24.29 -16.62
CA ARG A 61 28.02 -24.78 -16.85
C ARG A 61 28.48 -25.75 -15.76
N GLU A 62 28.30 -25.42 -14.49
CA GLU A 62 28.69 -26.27 -13.36
C GLU A 62 27.80 -27.53 -13.26
N VAL A 63 26.50 -27.39 -13.54
CA VAL A 63 25.58 -28.55 -13.59
C VAL A 63 25.99 -29.55 -14.67
N LEU A 64 26.46 -29.07 -15.84
CA LEU A 64 26.96 -29.93 -16.92
C LEU A 64 28.24 -30.66 -16.53
N GLN A 65 29.11 -30.04 -15.73
CA GLN A 65 30.35 -30.66 -15.24
C GLN A 65 30.08 -31.67 -14.12
N HIS A 66 29.03 -31.45 -13.32
CA HIS A 66 28.65 -32.29 -12.18
C HIS A 66 27.16 -32.67 -12.23
N PRO A 67 26.73 -33.52 -13.18
CA PRO A 67 25.31 -33.82 -13.40
C PRO A 67 24.62 -34.52 -12.21
N GLY A 68 25.40 -35.10 -11.29
CA GLY A 68 24.89 -35.71 -10.07
C GLY A 68 24.06 -34.76 -9.19
N VAL A 69 24.28 -33.44 -9.28
CA VAL A 69 23.49 -32.46 -8.51
C VAL A 69 22.01 -32.43 -8.87
N LEU A 70 21.63 -32.90 -10.07
CA LEU A 70 20.23 -33.01 -10.49
C LEU A 70 19.43 -33.95 -9.59
N GLN A 71 20.09 -34.89 -8.90
CA GLN A 71 19.44 -35.74 -7.91
C GLN A 71 18.81 -34.90 -6.77
N GLY A 72 19.37 -33.72 -6.48
CA GLY A 72 18.83 -32.79 -5.48
C GLY A 72 17.43 -32.26 -5.80
N LEU A 73 16.94 -32.41 -7.03
CA LEU A 73 15.55 -32.10 -7.39
C LEU A 73 14.55 -33.12 -6.84
N SER A 74 15.01 -34.32 -6.48
CA SER A 74 14.15 -35.32 -5.86
C SER A 74 13.82 -34.93 -4.41
N PRO A 75 12.52 -34.85 -4.04
CA PRO A 75 12.11 -34.49 -2.68
C PRO A 75 12.57 -35.50 -1.63
N VAL A 76 12.97 -36.70 -2.06
CA VAL A 76 13.51 -37.76 -1.19
C VAL A 76 14.75 -37.27 -0.43
N TRP A 77 15.62 -36.46 -1.06
CA TRP A 77 16.81 -35.94 -0.39
C TRP A 77 16.48 -34.91 0.68
N GLY A 78 15.49 -34.05 0.44
CA GLY A 78 14.98 -33.14 1.45
C GLY A 78 14.39 -33.90 2.64
N ALA A 79 13.58 -34.93 2.37
CA ALA A 79 13.00 -35.78 3.42
C ALA A 79 14.07 -36.54 4.22
N ARG A 80 15.06 -37.13 3.55
CA ARG A 80 16.22 -37.78 4.21
C ARG A 80 16.99 -36.79 5.05
N PHE A 81 17.30 -35.61 4.53
CA PHE A 81 18.01 -34.56 5.28
C PHE A 81 17.26 -34.19 6.57
N MET A 82 15.92 -34.09 6.53
CA MET A 82 15.10 -33.87 7.73
C MET A 82 15.20 -35.02 8.74
N VAL A 83 15.13 -36.27 8.29
CA VAL A 83 15.20 -37.46 9.16
C VAL A 83 16.59 -37.62 9.77
N ASP A 84 17.64 -37.48 8.95
CA ASP A 84 19.02 -37.78 9.34
C ASP A 84 19.62 -36.71 10.26
N HIS A 85 19.19 -35.44 10.13
CA HIS A 85 19.79 -34.30 10.84
C HIS A 85 18.85 -33.60 11.83
N GLY A 86 17.58 -34.01 11.91
CA GLY A 86 16.59 -33.59 12.91
C GLY A 86 16.57 -32.07 13.16
N ALA A 87 17.00 -31.65 14.35
CA ALA A 87 17.00 -30.25 14.76
C ALA A 87 17.86 -29.33 13.86
N ALA A 88 19.01 -29.81 13.38
CA ALA A 88 19.86 -29.01 12.48
C ALA A 88 19.18 -28.79 11.13
N ALA A 89 18.48 -29.81 10.61
CA ALA A 89 17.69 -29.71 9.40
C ALA A 89 16.53 -28.72 9.57
N PHE A 90 15.84 -28.79 10.71
CA PHE A 90 14.77 -27.87 11.07
C PHE A 90 15.27 -26.41 11.10
N LEU A 91 16.41 -26.13 11.72
CA LEU A 91 16.99 -24.77 11.74
C LEU A 91 17.41 -24.29 10.34
N ALA A 92 17.88 -25.20 9.47
CA ALA A 92 18.25 -24.87 8.10
C ALA A 92 17.05 -24.40 7.24
N LEU A 93 15.82 -24.86 7.54
CA LEU A 93 14.60 -24.40 6.85
C LEU A 93 14.44 -22.87 6.91
N GLY A 94 14.86 -22.24 8.01
CA GLY A 94 14.85 -20.78 8.16
C GLY A 94 15.83 -20.06 7.24
N GLY A 95 16.86 -20.73 6.72
CA GLY A 95 17.71 -20.23 5.64
C GLY A 95 17.10 -20.49 4.26
N VAL A 96 16.52 -21.67 4.05
CA VAL A 96 15.88 -22.07 2.78
C VAL A 96 14.77 -21.10 2.39
N VAL A 97 13.98 -20.61 3.37
CA VAL A 97 12.89 -19.68 3.06
C VAL A 97 13.36 -18.39 2.39
N LEU A 98 14.60 -17.95 2.65
CA LEU A 98 15.18 -16.75 2.07
C LEU A 98 15.27 -16.82 0.54
N ALA A 99 15.34 -18.03 -0.03
CA ALA A 99 15.34 -18.27 -1.47
C ALA A 99 13.97 -18.04 -2.14
N VAL A 100 12.88 -18.02 -1.37
CA VAL A 100 11.49 -17.92 -1.88
C VAL A 100 10.85 -16.56 -1.53
N THR A 101 11.55 -15.70 -0.77
CA THR A 101 11.04 -14.38 -0.41
C THR A 101 10.86 -13.46 -1.62
N GLY A 102 9.92 -12.52 -1.54
CA GLY A 102 9.53 -11.66 -2.66
C GLY A 102 8.38 -12.21 -3.52
N ALA A 103 7.96 -13.46 -3.29
CA ALA A 103 6.76 -14.02 -3.92
C ALA A 103 5.48 -13.23 -3.57
N GLU A 104 5.44 -12.60 -2.40
CA GLU A 104 4.38 -11.71 -1.95
C GLU A 104 4.26 -10.46 -2.83
N THR A 105 5.38 -9.97 -3.38
CA THR A 105 5.42 -8.77 -4.22
C THR A 105 4.76 -9.02 -5.57
N LEU A 106 4.76 -10.28 -6.06
CA LEU A 106 4.04 -10.67 -7.28
C LEU A 106 2.53 -10.38 -7.17
N TYR A 107 1.97 -10.44 -5.96
CA TYR A 107 0.55 -10.13 -5.71
C TYR A 107 0.32 -8.63 -5.53
N ALA A 108 1.24 -7.93 -4.86
CA ALA A 108 1.17 -6.47 -4.69
C ALA A 108 1.17 -5.73 -6.04
N ASP A 109 1.85 -6.29 -7.05
CA ASP A 109 1.96 -5.73 -8.40
C ASP A 109 0.90 -6.23 -9.40
N ARG A 110 -0.15 -6.94 -8.96
CA ARG A 110 -1.28 -7.28 -9.85
C ARG A 110 -2.04 -6.06 -10.38
N GLY A 111 -1.83 -4.88 -9.80
CA GLY A 111 -2.31 -3.61 -10.36
C GLY A 111 -1.55 -3.15 -11.61
N HIS A 112 -0.36 -3.70 -11.87
CA HIS A 112 0.49 -3.36 -13.01
C HIS A 112 0.53 -4.46 -14.09
N PHE A 113 0.52 -5.73 -13.68
CA PHE A 113 0.73 -6.87 -14.58
C PHE A 113 -0.39 -7.91 -14.49
N GLY A 114 -0.77 -8.44 -15.65
CA GLY A 114 -1.72 -9.54 -15.74
C GLY A 114 -1.14 -10.87 -15.23
N ALA A 115 -1.99 -11.73 -14.65
CA ALA A 115 -1.56 -13.02 -14.10
C ALA A 115 -0.90 -13.95 -15.14
N GLY A 116 -1.32 -13.86 -16.41
CA GLY A 116 -0.72 -14.64 -17.50
C GLY A 116 0.76 -14.30 -17.73
N ALA A 117 1.09 -13.01 -17.80
CA ALA A 117 2.45 -12.54 -18.01
C ALA A 117 3.38 -12.92 -16.84
N ILE A 118 2.88 -12.81 -15.60
CA ILE A 118 3.62 -13.21 -14.40
C ILE A 118 3.92 -14.71 -14.44
N ARG A 119 2.91 -15.56 -14.69
CA ARG A 119 3.08 -17.02 -14.74
C ARG A 119 4.04 -17.45 -15.83
N PHE A 120 3.90 -16.88 -17.03
CA PHE A 120 4.79 -17.17 -18.15
C PHE A 120 6.24 -16.84 -17.79
N THR A 121 6.53 -15.60 -17.40
CA THR A 121 7.89 -15.14 -17.07
C THR A 121 8.49 -15.95 -15.92
N TRP A 122 7.70 -16.26 -14.89
CA TRP A 122 8.14 -17.07 -13.77
C TRP A 122 8.56 -18.49 -14.21
N LEU A 123 7.68 -19.19 -14.94
CA LEU A 123 7.89 -20.59 -15.29
C LEU A 123 8.92 -20.80 -16.40
N THR A 124 9.06 -19.85 -17.33
CA THR A 124 9.95 -20.01 -18.50
C THR A 124 11.33 -19.40 -18.31
N ILE A 125 11.46 -18.35 -17.51
CA ILE A 125 12.72 -17.59 -17.39
C ILE A 125 13.26 -17.66 -15.96
N VAL A 126 12.49 -17.17 -14.98
CA VAL A 126 12.99 -16.96 -13.61
C VAL A 126 13.27 -18.27 -12.91
N PHE A 127 12.29 -19.18 -12.88
CA PHE A 127 12.40 -20.45 -12.15
C PHE A 127 13.53 -21.34 -12.70
N PRO A 128 13.64 -21.58 -14.04
CA PRO A 128 14.75 -22.36 -14.57
C PRO A 128 16.12 -21.74 -14.30
N ALA A 129 16.26 -20.42 -14.45
CA ALA A 129 17.52 -19.72 -14.20
C ALA A 129 17.98 -19.81 -12.75
N LEU A 130 17.06 -19.61 -11.80
CA LEU A 130 17.35 -19.76 -10.37
C LEU A 130 17.68 -21.20 -10.00
N MET A 131 16.93 -22.16 -10.52
CA MET A 131 17.19 -23.59 -10.29
C MET A 131 18.58 -23.99 -10.77
N LEU A 132 18.96 -23.62 -11.99
CA LEU A 132 20.31 -23.87 -12.53
C LEU A 132 21.39 -23.18 -11.68
N ASN A 133 21.12 -21.96 -11.20
CA ASN A 133 22.08 -21.25 -10.37
C ASN A 133 22.30 -21.93 -9.01
N TYR A 134 21.24 -22.33 -8.30
CA TYR A 134 21.37 -23.04 -7.02
C TYR A 134 22.01 -24.41 -7.17
N LEU A 135 21.64 -25.17 -8.22
CA LEU A 135 22.27 -26.45 -8.52
C LEU A 135 23.75 -26.29 -8.88
N GLY A 136 24.10 -25.25 -9.65
CA GLY A 136 25.49 -24.92 -9.96
C GLY A 136 26.30 -24.55 -8.72
N GLN A 137 25.73 -23.77 -7.80
CA GLN A 137 26.38 -23.49 -6.50
C GLN A 137 26.59 -24.76 -5.67
N ALA A 138 25.62 -25.66 -5.65
CA ALA A 138 25.77 -26.96 -4.98
C ALA A 138 26.88 -27.81 -5.62
N ALA A 139 26.94 -27.85 -6.96
CA ALA A 139 28.01 -28.54 -7.71
C ALA A 139 29.39 -27.99 -7.34
N LEU A 140 29.53 -26.66 -7.34
CA LEU A 140 30.78 -26.00 -6.97
C LEU A 140 31.20 -26.32 -5.54
N ILE A 141 30.27 -26.31 -4.58
CA ILE A 141 30.57 -26.62 -3.18
C ILE A 141 31.00 -28.09 -3.01
N LEU A 142 30.35 -29.02 -3.73
CA LEU A 142 30.72 -30.44 -3.70
C LEU A 142 32.13 -30.67 -4.27
N ALA A 143 32.50 -29.95 -5.34
CA ALA A 143 33.82 -30.03 -5.94
C ALA A 143 34.90 -29.30 -5.11
N HIS A 144 34.56 -28.15 -4.54
CA HIS A 144 35.47 -27.26 -3.83
C HIS A 144 34.84 -26.73 -2.53
N PRO A 145 34.97 -27.46 -1.40
CA PRO A 145 34.32 -27.11 -0.13
C PRO A 145 34.70 -25.72 0.43
N SER A 146 35.86 -25.17 0.07
CA SER A 146 36.27 -23.81 0.44
C SER A 146 35.37 -22.71 -0.17
N SER A 147 34.58 -23.04 -1.19
CA SER A 147 33.68 -22.11 -1.88
C SER A 147 32.42 -21.73 -1.09
N VAL A 148 32.17 -22.35 0.06
CA VAL A 148 31.01 -22.07 0.94
C VAL A 148 30.97 -20.61 1.42
N SER A 149 32.11 -19.91 1.44
CA SER A 149 32.20 -18.51 1.84
C SER A 149 31.41 -17.55 0.96
N ASN A 150 31.44 -17.74 -0.37
CA ASN A 150 30.62 -16.97 -1.32
C ASN A 150 30.42 -17.77 -2.62
N PRO A 151 29.57 -18.82 -2.58
CA PRO A 151 29.41 -19.71 -3.72
C PRO A 151 28.90 -18.99 -4.96
N PHE A 152 28.09 -17.94 -4.77
CA PHE A 152 27.54 -17.13 -5.85
C PHE A 152 28.62 -16.44 -6.72
N LEU A 153 29.57 -15.73 -6.11
CA LEU A 153 30.62 -15.02 -6.88
C LEU A 153 31.76 -15.94 -7.31
N LEU A 154 32.03 -17.00 -6.55
CA LEU A 154 33.05 -17.98 -6.89
C LEU A 154 32.63 -18.86 -8.08
N LEU A 155 31.32 -18.98 -8.34
CA LEU A 155 30.77 -19.60 -9.54
C LEU A 155 31.20 -18.88 -10.83
N VAL A 156 31.46 -17.58 -10.74
CA VAL A 156 31.83 -16.75 -11.88
C VAL A 156 33.35 -16.79 -12.10
N PRO A 157 33.82 -16.96 -13.35
CA PRO A 157 35.24 -16.86 -13.68
C PRO A 157 35.85 -15.55 -13.15
N GLY A 158 37.12 -15.56 -12.74
CA GLY A 158 37.77 -14.43 -12.06
C GLY A 158 37.56 -13.07 -12.76
N TRP A 159 37.69 -13.02 -14.09
CA TRP A 159 37.48 -11.80 -14.89
C TRP A 159 36.03 -11.30 -14.88
N GLY A 160 35.06 -12.20 -14.72
CA GLY A 160 33.63 -11.90 -14.75
C GLY A 160 33.05 -11.46 -13.40
N ARG A 161 33.80 -11.60 -12.30
CA ARG A 161 33.29 -11.28 -10.94
C ARG A 161 32.96 -9.80 -10.79
N PHE A 162 33.78 -8.90 -11.32
CA PHE A 162 33.53 -7.46 -11.25
C PHE A 162 32.28 -7.05 -12.07
N PRO A 163 32.13 -7.45 -13.35
CA PRO A 163 30.88 -7.29 -14.08
C PRO A 163 29.65 -7.86 -13.36
N MET A 164 29.80 -9.04 -12.72
CA MET A 164 28.71 -9.67 -11.98
C MET A 164 28.24 -8.84 -10.80
N VAL A 165 29.16 -8.21 -10.05
CA VAL A 165 28.80 -7.31 -8.94
C VAL A 165 28.01 -6.10 -9.44
N PHE A 166 28.40 -5.52 -10.58
CA PHE A 166 27.65 -4.40 -11.17
C PHE A 166 26.25 -4.83 -11.63
N LEU A 167 26.14 -5.97 -12.31
CA LEU A 167 24.87 -6.52 -12.75
C LEU A 167 23.96 -6.88 -11.57
N ALA A 168 24.49 -7.50 -10.52
CA ALA A 168 23.76 -7.79 -9.29
C ALA A 168 23.29 -6.51 -8.60
N THR A 169 24.12 -5.46 -8.60
CA THR A 169 23.75 -4.15 -8.06
C THR A 169 22.61 -3.53 -8.85
N ALA A 170 22.66 -3.58 -10.19
CA ALA A 170 21.56 -3.11 -11.04
C ALA A 170 20.27 -3.91 -10.81
N ALA A 171 20.35 -5.25 -10.74
CA ALA A 171 19.19 -6.11 -10.47
C ALA A 171 18.57 -5.83 -9.08
N THR A 172 19.39 -5.65 -8.05
CA THR A 172 18.90 -5.33 -6.70
C THR A 172 18.31 -3.92 -6.58
N ILE A 173 18.80 -2.94 -7.36
CA ILE A 173 18.18 -1.61 -7.49
C ILE A 173 16.77 -1.75 -8.08
N ILE A 174 16.63 -2.53 -9.16
CA ILE A 174 15.33 -2.77 -9.81
C ILE A 174 14.37 -3.50 -8.85
N ALA A 175 14.84 -4.53 -8.15
CA ALA A 175 14.04 -5.23 -7.14
C ALA A 175 13.58 -4.29 -6.01
N SER A 176 14.47 -3.41 -5.55
CA SER A 176 14.12 -2.40 -4.54
C SER A 176 13.07 -1.41 -5.05
N GLN A 177 13.11 -1.04 -6.34
CA GLN A 177 12.06 -0.20 -6.96
C GLN A 177 10.68 -0.85 -6.92
N ALA A 178 10.60 -2.12 -7.31
CA ALA A 178 9.34 -2.86 -7.28
C ALA A 178 8.77 -2.92 -5.85
N ALA A 179 9.61 -3.22 -4.85
CA ALA A 179 9.19 -3.27 -3.45
C ALA A 179 8.72 -1.91 -2.89
N ILE A 180 9.41 -0.81 -3.23
CA ILE A 180 9.01 0.55 -2.83
C ILE A 180 7.64 0.91 -3.44
N THR A 181 7.47 0.63 -4.74
CA THR A 181 6.21 0.89 -5.46
C THR A 181 5.06 0.05 -4.90
N GLY A 182 5.28 -1.24 -4.65
CA GLY A 182 4.31 -2.12 -4.01
C GLY A 182 3.89 -1.64 -2.62
N SER A 183 4.82 -1.04 -1.86
CA SER A 183 4.51 -0.44 -0.55
C SER A 183 3.58 0.78 -0.67
N PHE A 184 3.72 1.58 -1.72
CA PHE A 184 2.77 2.68 -2.00
C PHE A 184 1.38 2.15 -2.31
N SER A 185 1.27 1.07 -3.10
CA SER A 185 -0.01 0.41 -3.41
C SER A 185 -0.69 -0.12 -2.15
N VAL A 186 0.05 -0.82 -1.28
CA VAL A 186 -0.47 -1.32 0.01
C VAL A 186 -0.92 -0.16 0.90
N ALA A 187 -0.15 0.93 0.97
CA ALA A 187 -0.54 2.12 1.73
C ALA A 187 -1.84 2.75 1.18
N ARG A 188 -1.98 2.89 -0.14
CA ARG A 188 -3.22 3.37 -0.78
C ARG A 188 -4.41 2.46 -0.46
N GLN A 189 -4.25 1.14 -0.57
CA GLN A 189 -5.29 0.17 -0.21
C GLN A 189 -5.69 0.28 1.27
N ALA A 190 -4.72 0.45 2.16
CA ALA A 190 -4.98 0.67 3.57
C ALA A 190 -5.73 1.99 3.83
N VAL A 191 -5.47 3.06 3.08
CA VAL A 191 -6.26 4.30 3.15
C VAL A 191 -7.70 4.06 2.69
N GLN A 192 -7.90 3.35 1.58
CA GLN A 192 -9.23 3.05 1.02
C GLN A 192 -10.07 2.16 1.94
N LEU A 193 -9.47 1.14 2.55
CA LEU A 193 -10.11 0.27 3.54
C LEU A 193 -10.31 0.94 4.90
N GLY A 194 -9.80 2.16 5.06
CA GLY A 194 -9.92 2.91 6.29
C GLY A 194 -8.94 2.47 7.40
N PHE A 195 -7.83 1.82 7.10
CA PHE A 195 -6.81 1.56 8.13
C PHE A 195 -5.81 2.70 8.31
N LEU A 196 -5.67 3.60 7.33
CA LEU A 196 -4.76 4.76 7.41
C LEU A 196 -5.48 6.09 7.19
N PRO A 197 -4.93 7.21 7.70
CA PRO A 197 -5.39 8.56 7.38
C PRO A 197 -5.18 8.86 5.90
N ARG A 198 -5.91 9.85 5.38
CA ARG A 198 -5.71 10.30 4.00
C ARG A 198 -4.28 10.82 3.85
N LEU A 199 -3.48 10.07 3.09
CA LEU A 199 -2.11 10.44 2.70
C LEU A 199 -2.15 11.26 1.42
N ASN A 200 -1.16 12.13 1.24
CA ASN A 200 -0.96 12.79 -0.05
C ASN A 200 -0.45 11.76 -1.07
N ILE A 201 -1.30 11.42 -2.06
CA ILE A 201 -1.00 10.46 -3.11
C ILE A 201 -0.82 11.24 -4.41
N LEU A 202 0.40 11.25 -4.93
CA LEU A 202 0.74 11.90 -6.19
C LEU A 202 0.78 10.84 -7.30
N HIS A 203 0.02 11.04 -8.37
CA HIS A 203 0.10 10.16 -9.54
C HIS A 203 1.32 10.57 -10.38
N THR A 204 2.22 9.62 -10.64
CA THR A 204 3.45 9.87 -11.42
C THR A 204 3.27 9.57 -12.91
N SER A 205 2.19 8.88 -13.29
CA SER A 205 1.82 8.59 -14.68
C SER A 205 0.33 8.25 -14.78
N ASP A 206 -0.16 8.14 -16.02
CA ASP A 206 -1.56 7.81 -16.35
C ASP A 206 -1.94 6.35 -16.01
N LEU A 207 -0.98 5.53 -15.57
CA LEU A 207 -1.23 4.16 -15.09
C LEU A 207 -1.59 4.13 -13.60
N GLU A 208 -2.64 3.39 -13.25
CA GLU A 208 -3.25 3.32 -11.90
C GLU A 208 -2.26 3.03 -10.76
N GLY A 209 -1.23 2.22 -11.02
CA GLY A 209 -0.29 1.76 -10.01
C GLY A 209 0.96 2.64 -9.86
N GLN A 210 1.19 3.62 -10.75
CA GLN A 210 2.35 4.50 -10.68
C GLN A 210 2.07 5.69 -9.75
N ILE A 211 1.94 5.40 -8.46
CA ILE A 211 1.70 6.37 -7.39
C ILE A 211 2.95 6.65 -6.57
N TYR A 212 3.08 7.87 -6.08
CA TYR A 212 4.12 8.31 -5.16
C TYR A 212 3.48 8.79 -3.86
N VAL A 213 3.92 8.21 -2.74
CA VAL A 213 3.42 8.55 -1.40
C VAL A 213 4.60 9.06 -0.55
N PRO A 214 4.79 10.40 -0.44
CA PRO A 214 6.01 10.98 0.13
C PRO A 214 6.34 10.50 1.56
N VAL A 215 5.32 10.42 2.42
CA VAL A 215 5.48 10.01 3.83
C VAL A 215 5.98 8.57 3.92
N VAL A 216 5.41 7.67 3.12
CA VAL A 216 5.82 6.25 3.07
C VAL A 216 7.22 6.15 2.48
N ASN A 217 7.52 6.90 1.42
CA ASN A 217 8.82 6.91 0.77
C ASN A 217 9.96 7.28 1.73
N TRP A 218 9.85 8.43 2.38
CA TRP A 218 10.89 8.90 3.30
C TRP A 218 10.94 8.09 4.58
N GLY A 219 9.79 7.60 5.08
CA GLY A 219 9.74 6.68 6.21
C GLY A 219 10.50 5.36 5.92
N LEU A 220 10.24 4.75 4.77
CA LEU A 220 11.00 3.58 4.30
C LEU A 220 12.48 3.90 4.08
N GLY A 221 12.80 5.04 3.45
CA GLY A 221 14.17 5.44 3.18
C GLY A 221 15.01 5.60 4.45
N ILE A 222 14.48 6.30 5.46
CA ILE A 222 15.11 6.43 6.78
C ILE A 222 15.24 5.06 7.44
N GLY A 223 14.17 4.25 7.42
CA GLY A 223 14.17 2.92 8.02
C GLY A 223 15.26 2.01 7.44
N VAL A 224 15.36 1.93 6.12
CA VAL A 224 16.37 1.11 5.43
C VAL A 224 17.78 1.67 5.66
N ALA A 225 17.96 3.00 5.65
CA ALA A 225 19.26 3.60 5.95
C ALA A 225 19.75 3.27 7.37
N VAL A 226 18.85 3.35 8.36
CA VAL A 226 19.15 2.94 9.75
C VAL A 226 19.52 1.46 9.82
N LEU A 227 18.78 0.58 9.15
CA LEU A 227 19.10 -0.86 9.11
C LEU A 227 20.49 -1.11 8.52
N VAL A 228 20.86 -0.42 7.44
CA VAL A 228 22.20 -0.55 6.83
C VAL A 228 23.29 -0.08 7.78
N LEU A 229 23.10 1.04 8.48
CA LEU A 229 24.06 1.60 9.44
C LEU A 229 24.24 0.73 10.69
N VAL A 230 23.16 0.13 11.18
CA VAL A 230 23.16 -0.70 12.40
C VAL A 230 23.74 -2.09 12.12
N PHE A 231 23.29 -2.76 11.05
CA PHE A 231 23.67 -4.15 10.82
C PHE A 231 24.98 -4.31 10.06
N GLN A 232 25.28 -3.40 9.11
CA GLN A 232 26.52 -3.33 8.31
C GLN A 232 26.93 -4.60 7.53
N ALA A 233 26.19 -5.70 7.69
CA ALA A 233 26.41 -7.00 7.06
C ALA A 233 25.08 -7.60 6.59
N SER A 234 25.05 -8.11 5.36
CA SER A 234 23.83 -8.65 4.74
C SER A 234 23.31 -9.91 5.42
N VAL A 235 24.21 -10.78 5.92
CA VAL A 235 23.84 -12.00 6.65
C VAL A 235 23.01 -11.68 7.89
N LYS A 236 23.39 -10.63 8.64
CA LYS A 236 22.64 -10.20 9.82
C LYS A 236 21.26 -9.65 9.46
N LEU A 237 21.13 -8.99 8.30
CA LEU A 237 19.84 -8.52 7.79
C LEU A 237 18.93 -9.69 7.36
N ALA A 238 19.52 -10.74 6.80
CA ALA A 238 18.81 -11.92 6.32
C ALA A 238 18.02 -12.64 7.43
N ASP A 239 18.57 -12.67 8.65
CA ASP A 239 17.93 -13.33 9.78
C ASP A 239 16.71 -12.57 10.36
N ILE A 240 16.51 -11.30 9.98
CA ILE A 240 15.54 -10.43 10.66
C ILE A 240 14.15 -10.48 10.03
N TYR A 241 14.05 -10.68 8.72
CA TYR A 241 12.76 -10.52 8.01
C TYR A 241 11.98 -11.83 7.78
N GLY A 242 12.62 -13.00 7.93
CA GLY A 242 12.01 -14.30 7.58
C GLY A 242 10.71 -14.63 8.31
N VAL A 243 10.59 -14.23 9.58
CA VAL A 243 9.36 -14.42 10.39
C VAL A 243 8.16 -13.68 9.79
N ALA A 244 8.36 -12.43 9.37
CA ALA A 244 7.28 -11.63 8.79
C ALA A 244 6.80 -12.25 7.47
N VAL A 245 7.73 -12.65 6.59
CA VAL A 245 7.40 -13.22 5.28
C VAL A 245 6.66 -14.56 5.43
N THR A 246 7.18 -15.48 6.25
CA THR A 246 6.50 -16.76 6.51
C THR A 246 5.11 -16.58 7.15
N GLY A 247 4.95 -15.60 8.02
CA GLY A 247 3.64 -15.22 8.57
C GLY A 247 2.67 -14.77 7.47
N THR A 248 3.13 -14.01 6.48
CA THR A 248 2.29 -13.62 5.34
C THR A 248 1.86 -14.80 4.49
N PHE A 249 2.69 -15.83 4.31
CA PHE A 249 2.31 -17.05 3.58
C PHE A 249 1.16 -17.79 4.26
N ILE A 250 1.29 -18.02 5.58
CA ILE A 250 0.22 -18.65 6.39
C ILE A 250 -1.07 -17.84 6.29
N LEU A 251 -1.01 -16.52 6.47
CA LEU A 251 -2.19 -15.66 6.37
C LEU A 251 -2.83 -15.71 4.98
N ASN A 252 -2.02 -15.73 3.92
CA ASN A 252 -2.53 -15.81 2.55
C ASN A 252 -3.22 -17.15 2.28
N THR A 253 -2.66 -18.26 2.76
CA THR A 253 -3.27 -19.59 2.66
C THR A 253 -4.58 -19.67 3.44
N LEU A 254 -4.63 -19.11 4.66
CA LEU A 254 -5.85 -19.03 5.46
C LEU A 254 -6.94 -18.17 4.78
N LEU A 255 -6.57 -16.99 4.25
CA LEU A 255 -7.48 -16.12 3.51
C LEU A 255 -8.00 -16.80 2.24
N PHE A 256 -7.13 -17.50 1.51
CA PHE A 256 -7.51 -18.28 0.34
C PHE A 256 -8.53 -19.36 0.67
N ILE A 257 -8.30 -20.14 1.75
CA ILE A 257 -9.24 -21.15 2.22
C ILE A 257 -10.58 -20.52 2.61
N ALA A 258 -10.55 -19.39 3.31
CA ALA A 258 -11.75 -18.66 3.70
C ALA A 258 -12.56 -18.20 2.47
N VAL A 259 -11.90 -17.62 1.47
CA VAL A 259 -12.51 -17.21 0.18
C VAL A 259 -13.05 -18.39 -0.61
N ALA A 260 -12.25 -19.46 -0.77
CA ALA A 260 -12.67 -20.64 -1.51
C ALA A 260 -13.87 -21.33 -0.85
N ARG A 261 -14.02 -21.20 0.48
CA ARG A 261 -15.17 -21.68 1.23
C ARG A 261 -16.38 -20.76 1.12
N SER A 262 -16.20 -19.44 1.26
CA SER A 262 -17.31 -18.47 1.38
C SER A 262 -17.87 -18.04 0.03
N LEU A 263 -17.00 -17.85 -0.97
CA LEU A 263 -17.37 -17.34 -2.29
C LEU A 263 -17.49 -18.47 -3.32
N TRP A 264 -16.56 -19.42 -3.31
CA TRP A 264 -16.54 -20.50 -4.32
C TRP A 264 -17.22 -21.79 -3.86
N MET A 265 -17.69 -21.83 -2.60
CA MET A 265 -18.42 -22.97 -2.04
C MET A 265 -17.71 -24.32 -2.23
N THR A 266 -16.38 -24.32 -2.22
CA THR A 266 -15.56 -25.51 -2.45
C THR A 266 -15.78 -26.53 -1.32
N PRO A 267 -15.89 -27.84 -1.62
CA PRO A 267 -16.14 -28.87 -0.61
C PRO A 267 -14.99 -28.95 0.41
N ARG A 268 -15.36 -29.17 1.69
CA ARG A 268 -14.43 -29.14 2.84
C ARG A 268 -13.23 -30.08 2.71
N TRP A 269 -13.40 -31.25 2.10
CA TRP A 269 -12.30 -32.22 1.95
C TRP A 269 -11.18 -31.71 1.02
N ARG A 270 -11.52 -30.98 -0.05
CA ARG A 270 -10.52 -30.36 -0.95
C ARG A 270 -9.75 -29.27 -0.23
N LEU A 271 -10.46 -28.47 0.57
CA LEU A 271 -9.86 -27.42 1.39
C LEU A 271 -8.99 -27.99 2.50
N ALA A 272 -9.41 -29.10 3.12
CA ALA A 272 -8.62 -29.80 4.13
C ALA A 272 -7.34 -30.39 3.54
N LEU A 273 -7.42 -31.04 2.37
CA LEU A 273 -6.25 -31.56 1.67
C LEU A 273 -5.27 -30.44 1.28
N LEU A 274 -5.79 -29.37 0.69
CA LEU A 274 -4.99 -28.21 0.27
C LEU A 274 -4.37 -27.50 1.47
N GLY A 275 -5.15 -27.27 2.53
CA GLY A 275 -4.69 -26.69 3.78
C GLY A 275 -3.63 -27.54 4.45
N ALA A 276 -3.81 -28.87 4.52
CA ALA A 276 -2.82 -29.78 5.06
C ALA A 276 -1.50 -29.70 4.27
N LEU A 277 -1.56 -29.70 2.94
CA LEU A 277 -0.35 -29.65 2.11
C LEU A 277 0.44 -28.35 2.30
N PHE A 278 -0.23 -27.18 2.20
CA PHE A 278 0.45 -25.89 2.26
C PHE A 278 0.80 -25.48 3.69
N LEU A 279 -0.15 -25.57 4.63
CA LEU A 279 0.10 -25.13 6.01
C LEU A 279 1.14 -26.00 6.70
N THR A 280 1.27 -27.30 6.40
CA THR A 280 2.35 -28.11 6.98
C THR A 280 3.73 -27.55 6.61
N VAL A 281 3.94 -27.18 5.35
CA VAL A 281 5.21 -26.62 4.88
C VAL A 281 5.41 -25.20 5.42
N GLU A 282 4.39 -24.35 5.35
CA GLU A 282 4.46 -22.97 5.81
C GLU A 282 4.65 -22.84 7.33
N VAL A 283 3.96 -23.67 8.13
CA VAL A 283 4.13 -23.71 9.59
C VAL A 283 5.51 -24.25 9.96
N ALA A 284 6.06 -25.20 9.22
CA ALA A 284 7.43 -25.66 9.43
C ALA A 284 8.45 -24.53 9.19
N PHE A 285 8.31 -23.78 8.09
CA PHE A 285 9.15 -22.61 7.82
C PHE A 285 8.96 -21.50 8.86
N PHE A 286 7.74 -21.19 9.25
CA PHE A 286 7.44 -20.17 10.27
C PHE A 286 8.04 -20.54 11.62
N SER A 287 7.84 -21.78 12.06
CA SER A 287 8.36 -22.27 13.34
C SER A 287 9.89 -22.29 13.37
N SER A 288 10.54 -22.65 12.26
CA SER A 288 11.99 -22.57 12.12
C SER A 288 12.50 -21.13 12.21
N ASN A 289 11.82 -20.19 11.55
CA ASN A 289 12.18 -18.76 11.63
C ASN A 289 11.93 -18.16 13.01
N LEU A 290 10.98 -18.71 13.80
CA LEU A 290 10.72 -18.25 15.15
C LEU A 290 11.93 -18.44 16.08
N ALA A 291 12.77 -19.45 15.82
CA ALA A 291 14.04 -19.64 16.54
C ALA A 291 15.03 -18.47 16.33
N LYS A 292 14.88 -17.70 15.24
CA LYS A 292 15.70 -16.52 14.93
C LYS A 292 15.21 -15.24 15.61
N VAL A 293 14.10 -15.26 16.35
CA VAL A 293 13.58 -14.07 17.06
C VAL A 293 14.62 -13.50 18.03
N ALA A 294 15.32 -14.36 18.77
CA ALA A 294 16.41 -13.94 19.67
C ALA A 294 17.61 -13.33 18.91
N HIS A 295 17.78 -13.65 17.63
CA HIS A 295 18.90 -13.22 16.78
C HIS A 295 18.59 -11.96 15.96
N GLY A 296 17.43 -11.33 16.19
CA GLY A 296 17.08 -10.05 15.57
C GLY A 296 15.72 -10.01 14.88
N ALA A 297 15.06 -11.15 14.64
CA ALA A 297 13.77 -11.16 13.96
C ALA A 297 12.63 -10.48 14.75
N TRP A 298 12.85 -10.20 16.04
CA TRP A 298 11.97 -9.34 16.85
C TRP A 298 11.79 -7.94 16.23
N LEU A 299 12.76 -7.44 15.45
CA LEU A 299 12.68 -6.11 14.85
C LEU A 299 11.54 -6.02 13.82
N SER A 300 11.41 -7.01 12.93
CA SER A 300 10.31 -7.04 11.96
C SER A 300 8.94 -7.18 12.63
N LEU A 301 8.85 -8.00 13.69
CA LEU A 301 7.64 -8.12 14.51
C LEU A 301 7.31 -6.80 15.23
N GLY A 302 8.33 -6.11 15.75
CA GLY A 302 8.19 -4.82 16.42
C GLY A 302 7.69 -3.73 15.48
N VAL A 303 8.26 -3.63 14.26
CA VAL A 303 7.78 -2.71 13.23
C VAL A 303 6.33 -3.03 12.85
N GLY A 304 5.99 -4.30 12.65
CA GLY A 304 4.62 -4.73 12.37
C GLY A 304 3.64 -4.38 13.50
N LEU A 305 4.04 -4.57 14.75
CA LEU A 305 3.25 -4.21 15.93
C LEU A 305 3.03 -2.70 16.01
N VAL A 306 4.06 -1.89 15.77
CA VAL A 306 3.95 -0.43 15.74
C VAL A 306 2.96 -0.01 14.65
N ILE A 307 3.12 -0.47 13.41
CA ILE A 307 2.21 -0.13 12.31
C ILE A 307 0.77 -0.58 12.63
N SER A 308 0.60 -1.77 13.21
CA SER A 308 -0.70 -2.28 13.64
C SER A 308 -1.34 -1.41 14.73
N ILE A 309 -0.56 -0.91 15.70
CA ILE A 309 -1.05 0.04 16.71
C ILE A 309 -1.54 1.34 16.07
N PHE A 310 -0.79 1.87 15.10
CA PHE A 310 -1.19 3.06 14.34
C PHE A 310 -2.49 2.81 13.57
N MET A 311 -2.59 1.71 12.81
CA MET A 311 -3.78 1.37 12.03
C MET A 311 -5.00 1.13 12.91
N ASN A 312 -4.86 0.38 13.99
CA ASN A 312 -5.95 0.10 14.92
C ASN A 312 -6.39 1.35 15.69
N THR A 313 -5.47 2.24 16.05
CA THR A 313 -5.81 3.52 16.70
C THR A 313 -6.53 4.45 15.74
N TRP A 314 -6.09 4.51 14.48
CA TRP A 314 -6.76 5.30 13.46
C TRP A 314 -8.18 4.80 13.15
N ARG A 315 -8.33 3.49 12.94
CA ARG A 315 -9.64 2.88 12.69
C ARG A 315 -10.60 3.16 13.84
N TRP A 316 -10.15 2.87 15.06
CA TRP A 316 -10.93 3.09 16.28
C TRP A 316 -11.36 4.56 16.44
N GLY A 317 -10.42 5.51 16.28
CA GLY A 317 -10.75 6.93 16.40
C GLY A 317 -11.68 7.42 15.28
N ARG A 318 -11.53 6.90 14.06
CA ARG A 318 -12.45 7.22 12.96
C ARG A 318 -13.86 6.71 13.26
N GLU A 319 -14.01 5.49 13.75
CA GLU A 319 -15.33 4.92 14.08
C GLU A 319 -16.08 5.81 15.08
N ILE A 320 -15.38 6.35 16.09
CA ILE A 320 -15.97 7.26 17.09
C ILE A 320 -16.25 8.64 16.52
N VAL A 321 -15.31 9.25 15.79
CA VAL A 321 -15.55 10.55 15.12
C VAL A 321 -16.75 10.44 14.20
N THR A 322 -16.82 9.40 13.38
CA THR A 322 -17.93 9.19 12.45
C THR A 322 -19.24 9.02 13.19
N ARG A 323 -19.29 8.22 14.26
CA ARG A 323 -20.51 8.05 15.06
C ARG A 323 -20.97 9.37 15.68
N ASN A 324 -20.09 10.04 16.43
CA ASN A 324 -20.41 11.30 17.12
C ASN A 324 -20.77 12.41 16.10
N ARG A 325 -20.14 12.39 14.91
CA ARG A 325 -20.48 13.26 13.79
C ARG A 325 -21.89 12.98 13.27
N THR A 326 -22.22 11.73 12.97
CA THR A 326 -23.53 11.35 12.44
C THR A 326 -24.64 11.69 13.43
N GLU A 327 -24.39 11.53 14.74
CA GLU A 327 -25.32 11.94 15.80
C GLU A 327 -25.58 13.45 15.79
N GLN A 328 -24.54 14.29 15.65
CA GLN A 328 -24.71 15.74 15.54
C GLN A 328 -25.33 16.19 14.21
N GLU A 329 -24.98 15.51 13.10
CA GLU A 329 -25.51 15.82 11.78
C GLU A 329 -27.00 15.48 11.65
N GLY A 330 -27.48 14.44 12.34
CA GLY A 330 -28.86 13.95 12.25
C GLY A 330 -29.28 13.56 10.83
N SER A 331 -30.53 13.11 10.68
CA SER A 331 -31.09 12.74 9.37
C SER A 331 -31.31 13.99 8.50
N LEU A 332 -30.84 13.94 7.24
CA LEU A 332 -31.14 15.00 6.26
C LEU A 332 -32.65 15.09 6.01
N GLU A 333 -33.32 13.94 5.91
CA GLU A 333 -34.75 13.90 5.63
C GLU A 333 -35.57 14.55 6.76
N GLU A 334 -35.28 14.18 8.01
CA GLU A 334 -35.96 14.77 9.19
C GLU A 334 -35.70 16.28 9.28
N PHE A 335 -34.47 16.71 9.03
CA PHE A 335 -34.12 18.13 9.02
C PHE A 335 -34.90 18.90 7.94
N LEU A 336 -34.95 18.37 6.71
CA LEU A 336 -35.70 18.98 5.61
C LEU A 336 -37.21 19.05 5.90
N HIS A 337 -37.76 18.02 6.55
CA HIS A 337 -39.14 17.99 7.00
C HIS A 337 -39.45 19.02 8.09
N GLY A 338 -38.48 19.35 8.94
CA GLY A 338 -38.60 20.35 10.00
C GLY A 338 -38.55 21.80 9.51
N LEU A 339 -37.97 22.09 8.34
CA LEU A 339 -37.77 23.47 7.83
C LEU A 339 -39.05 24.33 7.83
N PRO A 340 -40.22 23.84 7.38
CA PRO A 340 -41.44 24.67 7.36
C PRO A 340 -42.00 24.97 8.74
N ALA A 341 -41.68 24.13 9.74
CA ALA A 341 -42.16 24.25 11.12
C ALA A 341 -41.11 24.89 12.05
N ALA A 342 -40.02 25.44 11.50
CA ALA A 342 -38.95 26.04 12.29
C ALA A 342 -39.42 27.35 12.95
N GLU A 343 -39.09 27.51 14.24
CA GLU A 343 -39.35 28.72 15.02
C GLU A 343 -38.02 29.29 15.54
N PRO A 344 -37.71 30.58 15.29
CA PRO A 344 -38.44 31.54 14.44
C PRO A 344 -38.44 31.16 12.94
N PRO A 345 -39.37 31.70 12.14
CA PRO A 345 -39.49 31.35 10.73
C PRO A 345 -38.23 31.71 9.95
N ILE A 346 -37.81 30.78 9.09
CA ILE A 346 -36.56 30.88 8.33
C ILE A 346 -36.66 31.99 7.28
N ARG A 347 -35.73 32.95 7.34
CA ARG A 347 -35.61 34.03 6.35
C ARG A 347 -34.94 33.53 5.09
N ARG A 348 -35.55 33.80 3.93
CA ARG A 348 -34.99 33.46 2.62
C ARG A 348 -34.06 34.57 2.15
N VAL A 349 -32.78 34.24 1.97
CA VAL A 349 -31.74 35.20 1.53
C VAL A 349 -31.46 35.00 0.04
N PRO A 350 -31.32 36.07 -0.76
CA PRO A 350 -30.99 35.96 -2.18
C PRO A 350 -29.66 35.23 -2.42
N GLY A 351 -29.58 34.49 -3.52
CA GLY A 351 -28.35 33.83 -3.98
C GLY A 351 -28.35 32.31 -3.88
N VAL A 352 -27.18 31.72 -4.16
CA VAL A 352 -26.97 30.26 -4.21
C VAL A 352 -25.97 29.84 -3.13
N ALA A 353 -26.38 28.91 -2.27
CA ALA A 353 -25.51 28.29 -1.29
C ALA A 353 -25.22 26.83 -1.65
N ILE A 354 -23.93 26.47 -1.63
CA ILE A 354 -23.44 25.13 -1.93
C ILE A 354 -22.88 24.52 -0.65
N PHE A 355 -23.50 23.45 -0.14
CA PHE A 355 -23.06 22.75 1.06
C PHE A 355 -22.42 21.43 0.69
N LEU A 356 -21.20 21.16 1.16
CA LEU A 356 -20.55 19.88 0.95
C LEU A 356 -20.90 18.90 2.07
N ASN A 357 -21.28 17.68 1.71
CA ASN A 357 -21.52 16.59 2.66
C ASN A 357 -20.93 15.25 2.17
N PRO A 358 -20.52 14.33 3.07
CA PRO A 358 -20.01 13.02 2.66
C PRO A 358 -21.06 12.12 1.98
N GLY A 359 -22.34 12.29 2.31
CA GLY A 359 -23.42 11.44 1.80
C GLY A 359 -24.80 12.07 1.96
N LYS A 360 -25.84 11.34 1.53
CA LYS A 360 -27.22 11.85 1.46
C LYS A 360 -27.98 11.65 2.77
N GLN A 361 -27.51 10.75 3.62
CA GLN A 361 -28.21 10.33 4.82
C GLN A 361 -28.20 11.40 5.91
N THR A 362 -27.14 12.21 5.98
CA THR A 362 -26.91 13.16 7.07
C THR A 362 -27.03 14.61 6.63
N THR A 363 -27.43 15.49 7.55
CA THR A 363 -27.50 16.93 7.25
C THR A 363 -26.09 17.53 7.29
N PRO A 364 -25.65 18.33 6.30
CA PRO A 364 -24.41 19.08 6.41
C PRO A 364 -24.45 19.97 7.66
N LEU A 365 -23.49 19.82 8.59
CA LEU A 365 -23.45 20.63 9.82
C LEU A 365 -23.46 22.15 9.57
N ALA A 366 -22.83 22.60 8.48
CA ALA A 366 -22.88 24.01 8.08
C ALA A 366 -24.29 24.47 7.68
N LEU A 367 -25.09 23.62 7.02
CA LEU A 367 -26.48 23.92 6.68
C LEU A 367 -27.34 24.00 7.95
N ARG A 368 -27.13 23.05 8.87
CA ARG A 368 -27.81 23.00 10.15
C ARG A 368 -27.50 24.26 10.99
N ALA A 369 -26.23 24.64 11.10
CA ALA A 369 -25.82 25.85 11.80
C ALA A 369 -26.46 27.13 11.21
N GLU A 370 -26.50 27.25 9.88
CA GLU A 370 -27.10 28.40 9.20
C GLU A 370 -28.59 28.55 9.56
N VAL A 371 -29.34 27.44 9.54
CA VAL A 371 -30.78 27.45 9.84
C VAL A 371 -31.05 27.61 11.34
N GLU A 372 -30.33 26.89 12.20
CA GLU A 372 -30.58 26.87 13.64
C GLU A 372 -30.10 28.14 14.35
N HIS A 373 -28.97 28.72 13.92
CA HIS A 373 -28.37 29.87 14.60
C HIS A 373 -28.64 31.19 13.89
N SER A 374 -28.61 31.20 12.56
CA SER A 374 -28.83 32.43 11.78
C SER A 374 -30.28 32.59 11.34
N HIS A 375 -31.10 31.54 11.48
CA HIS A 375 -32.50 31.51 11.02
C HIS A 375 -32.64 31.95 9.56
N ALA A 376 -31.64 31.62 8.74
CA ALA A 376 -31.53 32.04 7.36
C ALA A 376 -31.31 30.83 6.46
N LEU A 377 -31.80 30.92 5.22
CA LEU A 377 -31.54 29.93 4.20
C LEU A 377 -31.58 30.58 2.83
N HIS A 378 -30.61 30.27 1.98
CA HIS A 378 -30.57 30.86 0.64
C HIS A 378 -31.75 30.39 -0.22
N GLU A 379 -32.18 31.23 -1.16
CA GLU A 379 -33.26 30.93 -2.10
C GLU A 379 -33.01 29.64 -2.90
N LYS A 380 -31.73 29.37 -3.21
CA LYS A 380 -31.31 28.15 -3.90
C LYS A 380 -30.21 27.47 -3.12
N VAL A 381 -30.41 26.19 -2.82
CA VAL A 381 -29.45 25.40 -2.04
C VAL A 381 -29.09 24.16 -2.85
N VAL A 382 -27.79 23.90 -2.92
CA VAL A 382 -27.24 22.68 -3.54
C VAL A 382 -26.40 21.96 -2.51
N ILE A 383 -26.78 20.75 -2.14
CA ILE A 383 -25.96 19.85 -1.33
C ILE A 383 -25.14 18.99 -2.28
N VAL A 384 -23.82 18.92 -2.09
CA VAL A 384 -22.91 18.19 -2.96
C VAL A 384 -22.19 17.11 -2.19
N SER A 385 -22.22 15.88 -2.70
CA SER A 385 -21.31 14.81 -2.27
C SER A 385 -20.42 14.36 -3.41
N VAL A 386 -19.13 14.20 -3.12
CA VAL A 386 -18.16 13.66 -4.09
C VAL A 386 -17.90 12.21 -3.75
N GLU A 387 -18.26 11.31 -4.66
CA GLU A 387 -18.03 9.88 -4.57
C GLU A 387 -16.83 9.52 -5.46
N THR A 388 -15.79 8.90 -4.90
CA THR A 388 -14.66 8.40 -5.69
C THR A 388 -14.89 6.94 -6.04
N ILE A 389 -14.91 6.62 -7.32
CA ILE A 389 -15.12 5.25 -7.82
C ILE A 389 -13.82 4.67 -8.39
N SER A 390 -13.72 3.34 -8.39
CA SER A 390 -12.51 2.58 -8.76
C SER A 390 -12.30 2.44 -10.27
N ILE A 391 -12.48 3.53 -11.02
CA ILE A 391 -12.15 3.64 -12.45
C ILE A 391 -11.31 4.91 -12.67
N PRO A 392 -10.43 4.98 -13.69
CA PRO A 392 -9.54 6.13 -13.87
C PRO A 392 -10.31 7.43 -14.13
N HIS A 393 -11.25 7.40 -15.07
CA HIS A 393 -12.13 8.51 -15.42
C HIS A 393 -13.58 8.02 -15.46
N VAL A 394 -14.50 8.80 -14.93
CA VAL A 394 -15.94 8.52 -15.09
C VAL A 394 -16.43 9.09 -16.41
N ASP A 395 -17.18 8.27 -17.15
CA ASP A 395 -17.86 8.73 -18.35
C ASP A 395 -18.82 9.89 -18.05
N ARG A 396 -18.96 10.79 -19.02
CA ARG A 396 -19.71 12.05 -18.83
C ARG A 396 -21.18 11.86 -18.45
N GLY A 397 -21.79 10.73 -18.84
CA GLY A 397 -23.18 10.40 -18.56
C GLY A 397 -23.43 9.90 -17.13
N ASP A 398 -22.47 9.17 -16.56
CA ASP A 398 -22.59 8.57 -15.22
C ASP A 398 -21.99 9.44 -14.12
N ARG A 399 -21.41 10.58 -14.49
CA ARG A 399 -20.66 11.47 -13.60
C ARG A 399 -21.54 12.17 -12.56
N PHE A 400 -22.81 12.42 -12.86
CA PHE A 400 -23.69 13.22 -12.02
C PHE A 400 -25.01 12.51 -11.77
N VAL A 401 -25.41 12.48 -10.50
CA VAL A 401 -26.77 12.12 -10.09
C VAL A 401 -27.35 13.32 -9.36
N VAL A 402 -28.47 13.85 -9.85
CA VAL A 402 -29.13 15.04 -9.28
C VAL A 402 -30.52 14.66 -8.82
N GLU A 403 -30.85 15.03 -7.60
CA GLU A 403 -32.14 14.76 -6.98
C GLU A 403 -32.69 16.02 -6.31
N LEU A 404 -33.99 16.29 -6.47
CA LEU A 404 -34.67 17.34 -5.72
C LEU A 404 -35.11 16.76 -4.37
N VAL A 405 -34.48 17.20 -3.29
CA VAL A 405 -34.75 16.70 -1.93
C VAL A 405 -35.62 17.65 -1.12
N GLY A 406 -35.62 18.93 -1.48
CA GLY A 406 -36.45 19.94 -0.82
C GLY A 406 -37.93 19.84 -1.19
N ARG A 407 -38.81 20.33 -0.29
CA ARG A 407 -40.27 20.34 -0.47
C ARG A 407 -40.84 21.76 -0.32
N GLY A 408 -41.94 22.04 -1.04
CA GLY A 408 -42.65 23.32 -0.94
C GLY A 408 -41.79 24.51 -1.37
N LEU A 409 -41.67 25.52 -0.49
CA LEU A 409 -40.91 26.75 -0.72
C LEU A 409 -39.39 26.55 -0.65
N PHE A 410 -38.93 25.41 -0.13
CA PHE A 410 -37.52 25.10 0.06
C PHE A 410 -37.04 24.22 -1.10
N LYS A 411 -36.61 24.83 -2.21
CA LYS A 411 -35.98 24.10 -3.32
C LYS A 411 -34.53 23.78 -2.99
N ILE A 412 -34.25 22.51 -2.73
CA ILE A 412 -32.92 22.01 -2.35
C ILE A 412 -32.57 20.86 -3.29
N PHE A 413 -31.47 21.00 -4.03
CA PHE A 413 -30.93 19.97 -4.90
C PHE A 413 -29.82 19.21 -4.18
N TYR A 414 -29.82 17.89 -4.32
CA TYR A 414 -28.73 17.03 -3.91
C TYR A 414 -27.99 16.53 -5.15
N VAL A 415 -26.68 16.77 -5.22
CA VAL A 415 -25.84 16.43 -6.37
C VAL A 415 -24.74 15.48 -5.93
N THR A 416 -24.79 14.25 -6.43
CA THR A 416 -23.69 13.30 -6.32
C THR A 416 -22.77 13.48 -7.52
N VAL A 417 -21.51 13.83 -7.25
CA VAL A 417 -20.45 13.92 -8.26
C VAL A 417 -19.59 12.67 -8.14
N ARG A 418 -19.66 11.79 -9.14
CA ARG A 418 -18.78 10.62 -9.25
C ARG A 418 -17.48 11.02 -9.93
N CYS A 419 -16.36 10.72 -9.30
CA CYS A 419 -15.03 10.99 -9.81
C CYS A 419 -14.23 9.69 -9.86
N GLY A 420 -13.52 9.46 -10.96
CA GLY A 420 -12.50 8.43 -11.03
C GLY A 420 -11.29 8.79 -10.18
N TYR A 421 -10.39 7.84 -9.97
CA TYR A 421 -9.20 8.09 -9.14
C TYR A 421 -8.19 9.07 -9.77
N GLN A 422 -8.28 9.34 -11.08
CA GLN A 422 -7.50 10.36 -11.78
C GLN A 422 -8.29 11.65 -12.06
N ASP A 423 -9.60 11.66 -11.82
CA ASP A 423 -10.40 12.86 -12.04
C ASP A 423 -10.10 13.93 -10.99
N ARG A 424 -9.87 15.16 -11.46
CA ARG A 424 -9.80 16.32 -10.58
C ARG A 424 -11.15 16.53 -9.91
N GLN A 425 -11.17 16.53 -8.58
CA GLN A 425 -12.38 16.70 -7.76
C GLN A 425 -12.75 18.18 -7.59
N ASN A 426 -12.66 18.98 -8.65
CA ASN A 426 -13.01 20.40 -8.59
C ASN A 426 -14.54 20.58 -8.58
N VAL A 427 -15.09 20.87 -7.41
CA VAL A 427 -16.55 21.00 -7.23
C VAL A 427 -17.15 22.14 -8.05
N PRO A 428 -16.58 23.37 -8.08
CA PRO A 428 -17.09 24.45 -8.93
C PRO A 428 -17.20 24.06 -10.41
N GLN A 429 -16.15 23.44 -10.98
CA GLN A 429 -16.15 22.99 -12.37
C GLN A 429 -17.16 21.86 -12.61
N ALA A 430 -17.26 20.92 -11.66
CA ALA A 430 -18.23 19.83 -11.72
C ALA A 430 -19.67 20.35 -11.76
N LEU A 431 -20.02 21.34 -10.94
CA LEU A 431 -21.35 21.95 -10.94
C LEU A 431 -21.63 22.73 -12.22
N GLN A 432 -20.63 23.44 -12.78
CA GLN A 432 -20.77 24.10 -14.07
C GLN A 432 -21.05 23.10 -15.21
N LEU A 433 -20.39 21.94 -15.20
CA LEU A 433 -20.65 20.87 -16.17
C LEU A 433 -22.04 20.27 -16.00
N CYS A 434 -22.45 20.00 -14.76
CA CYS A 434 -23.78 19.51 -14.42
C CYS A 434 -24.89 20.47 -14.93
N ARG A 435 -24.70 21.78 -14.76
CA ARG A 435 -25.59 22.83 -15.33
C ARG A 435 -25.58 22.82 -16.87
N LYS A 436 -24.43 22.68 -17.51
CA LYS A 436 -24.31 22.61 -18.98
C LYS A 436 -25.01 21.38 -19.57
N GLN A 437 -25.06 20.26 -18.85
CA GLN A 437 -25.78 19.05 -19.24
C GLN A 437 -27.30 19.15 -19.04
N GLY A 438 -27.79 20.24 -18.45
CA GLY A 438 -29.23 20.46 -18.21
C GLY A 438 -29.78 19.74 -16.97
N LEU A 439 -28.91 19.17 -16.13
CA LEU A 439 -29.31 18.48 -14.89
C LEU A 439 -29.63 19.44 -13.73
N LEU A 440 -29.13 20.69 -13.79
CA LEU A 440 -29.42 21.76 -12.84
C LEU A 440 -30.15 22.91 -13.55
N GLU A 441 -30.95 23.66 -12.78
CA GLU A 441 -31.67 24.83 -13.31
C GLU A 441 -30.71 25.85 -13.95
N ARG A 442 -31.05 26.34 -15.15
CA ARG A 442 -30.21 27.29 -15.90
C ARG A 442 -29.98 28.62 -15.18
N ASN A 443 -30.90 29.00 -14.31
CA ASN A 443 -30.88 30.24 -13.52
C ASN A 443 -30.09 30.11 -12.20
N LEU A 444 -29.41 28.99 -11.93
CA LEU A 444 -28.47 28.86 -10.81
C LEU A 444 -27.21 29.67 -11.11
N ASP A 445 -27.02 30.75 -10.36
CA ASP A 445 -25.80 31.56 -10.39
C ASP A 445 -24.68 30.87 -9.61
N LEU A 446 -23.93 30.00 -10.31
CA LEU A 446 -22.75 29.33 -9.76
C LEU A 446 -21.51 30.24 -9.72
N GLU A 447 -21.53 31.39 -10.41
CA GLU A 447 -20.39 32.31 -10.48
C GLU A 447 -20.28 33.13 -9.20
N HIS A 448 -21.41 33.47 -8.58
CA HIS A 448 -21.47 34.18 -7.30
C HIS A 448 -21.89 33.29 -6.12
N ALA A 449 -21.95 31.96 -6.30
CA ALA A 449 -22.34 31.04 -5.24
C ALA A 449 -21.37 31.05 -4.05
N SER A 450 -21.94 30.96 -2.85
CA SER A 450 -21.24 30.81 -1.58
C SER A 450 -21.09 29.33 -1.23
N TYR A 451 -19.87 28.91 -0.91
CA TYR A 451 -19.54 27.53 -0.54
C TYR A 451 -19.46 27.41 0.97
N PHE A 452 -20.21 26.48 1.54
CA PHE A 452 -20.24 26.22 2.97
C PHE A 452 -19.62 24.85 3.25
N LEU A 453 -18.59 24.84 4.08
CA LEU A 453 -17.88 23.64 4.47
C LEU A 453 -17.94 23.44 5.99
N SER A 454 -18.40 22.28 6.40
CA SER A 454 -18.31 21.84 7.80
C SER A 454 -16.85 21.49 8.14
N ARG A 455 -16.19 22.31 8.96
CA ARG A 455 -14.84 22.02 9.46
C ARG A 455 -14.92 21.36 10.82
N ILE A 456 -14.63 20.06 10.85
CA ILE A 456 -14.58 19.30 12.10
C ILE A 456 -13.24 19.51 12.77
N THR A 457 -13.27 20.07 13.97
CA THR A 457 -12.12 20.11 14.88
C THR A 457 -12.30 18.97 15.88
N ILE A 458 -11.39 18.00 15.84
CA ILE A 458 -11.38 16.90 16.79
C ILE A 458 -10.81 17.41 18.11
N THR A 459 -11.62 17.36 19.17
CA THR A 459 -11.20 17.74 20.52
C THR A 459 -11.21 16.50 21.42
N PRO A 460 -10.11 16.18 22.12
CA PRO A 460 -10.12 15.09 23.09
C PRO A 460 -11.11 15.41 24.21
N THR A 461 -11.88 14.43 24.66
CA THR A 461 -12.81 14.60 25.80
C THR A 461 -12.33 13.78 26.99
N ASP A 462 -12.55 14.28 28.20
CA ASP A 462 -12.21 13.61 29.47
C ASP A 462 -13.15 12.44 29.82
N ALA A 463 -14.11 12.13 28.93
CA ALA A 463 -15.04 11.02 29.11
C ALA A 463 -14.30 9.69 28.93
N THR A 464 -14.25 8.96 30.04
CA THR A 464 -13.67 7.64 30.25
C THR A 464 -13.98 6.66 29.12
N VAL A 465 -12.92 6.03 28.58
CA VAL A 465 -12.85 4.64 28.02
C VAL A 465 -11.54 4.44 27.24
N LEU A 466 -10.73 5.47 27.00
CA LEU A 466 -9.58 5.39 26.09
C LEU A 466 -8.27 5.81 26.73
N LYS A 467 -7.25 4.95 26.62
CA LYS A 467 -5.89 5.25 27.09
C LYS A 467 -5.42 6.54 26.38
N GLY A 468 -5.27 7.64 27.12
CA GLY A 468 -5.07 9.00 26.57
C GLY A 468 -3.93 9.17 25.56
N TRP A 469 -2.96 8.24 25.51
CA TRP A 469 -1.95 8.20 24.45
C TRP A 469 -2.53 7.86 23.06
N ARG A 470 -3.55 6.99 22.97
CA ARG A 470 -4.23 6.64 21.70
C ARG A 470 -5.02 7.83 21.16
N GLN A 471 -5.69 8.58 22.03
CA GLN A 471 -6.37 9.83 21.65
C GLN A 471 -5.38 10.87 21.13
N ARG A 472 -4.27 11.10 21.84
CA ARG A 472 -3.20 12.02 21.38
C ARG A 472 -2.64 11.59 20.03
N LEU A 473 -2.36 10.29 19.86
CA LEU A 473 -1.87 9.73 18.60
C LEU A 473 -2.89 9.96 17.47
N PHE A 474 -4.17 9.68 17.70
CA PHE A 474 -5.23 9.92 16.73
C PHE A 474 -5.33 11.40 16.34
N VAL A 475 -5.28 12.33 17.31
CA VAL A 475 -5.32 13.77 17.05
C VAL A 475 -4.11 14.23 16.22
N VAL A 476 -2.90 13.73 16.52
CA VAL A 476 -1.70 14.03 15.72
C VAL A 476 -1.84 13.51 14.30
N MET A 477 -2.33 12.27 14.13
CA MET A 477 -2.58 11.70 12.81
C MET A 477 -3.63 12.49 12.02
N ALA A 478 -4.70 12.93 12.68
CA ALA A 478 -5.77 13.70 12.05
C ALA A 478 -5.31 15.11 11.62
N ARG A 479 -4.44 15.75 12.41
CA ARG A 479 -3.82 17.04 12.06
C ARG A 479 -2.91 16.96 10.84
N ASN A 480 -2.26 15.81 10.65
CA ASN A 480 -1.36 15.56 9.52
C ASN A 480 -2.08 14.98 8.27
N ALA A 481 -3.40 14.77 8.34
CA ALA A 481 -4.18 14.34 7.18
C ALA A 481 -4.38 15.51 6.20
N ALA A 482 -4.44 15.21 4.89
CA ALA A 482 -4.60 16.23 3.85
C ALA A 482 -5.88 17.07 4.02
N SER A 483 -5.78 18.39 3.75
CA SER A 483 -6.88 19.36 3.89
C SER A 483 -7.97 19.15 2.83
N PRO A 484 -9.27 19.14 3.20
CA PRO A 484 -10.38 19.01 2.24
C PRO A 484 -10.52 20.17 1.25
N ILE A 485 -10.05 21.37 1.59
CA ILE A 485 -10.31 22.60 0.80
C ILE A 485 -9.51 22.63 -0.50
N GLU A 486 -8.21 22.37 -0.42
CA GLU A 486 -7.33 22.26 -1.59
C GLU A 486 -7.76 21.08 -2.47
N HIS A 487 -8.22 20.00 -1.84
CA HIS A 487 -8.65 18.78 -2.53
C HIS A 487 -9.86 19.01 -3.44
N PHE A 488 -10.84 19.82 -3.01
CA PHE A 488 -12.06 20.10 -3.79
C PHE A 488 -11.98 21.34 -4.70
N GLY A 489 -10.83 22.03 -4.72
CA GLY A 489 -10.62 23.21 -5.57
C GLY A 489 -11.58 24.37 -5.28
N LEU A 490 -11.99 24.53 -4.01
CA LEU A 490 -12.96 25.54 -3.60
C LEU A 490 -12.34 26.95 -3.62
N PRO A 491 -13.07 27.98 -4.11
CA PRO A 491 -12.58 29.36 -4.12
C PRO A 491 -12.48 29.92 -2.70
N SER A 492 -11.27 30.26 -2.24
CA SER A 492 -11.01 30.72 -0.86
C SER A 492 -11.82 31.94 -0.46
N GLN A 493 -12.00 32.91 -1.36
CA GLN A 493 -12.75 34.15 -1.10
C GLN A 493 -14.27 33.94 -0.99
N ARG A 494 -14.79 32.79 -1.44
CA ARG A 494 -16.23 32.46 -1.45
C ARG A 494 -16.56 31.23 -0.61
N THR A 495 -15.62 30.77 0.22
CA THR A 495 -15.79 29.59 1.06
C THR A 495 -15.90 29.99 2.52
N VAL A 496 -17.06 29.73 3.12
CA VAL A 496 -17.33 29.89 4.55
C VAL A 496 -17.11 28.56 5.25
N MET A 497 -16.26 28.55 6.28
CA MET A 497 -16.05 27.38 7.12
C MET A 497 -16.83 27.50 8.41
N VAL A 498 -17.77 26.59 8.62
CA VAL A 498 -18.48 26.48 9.89
C VAL A 498 -17.79 25.44 10.75
N GLY A 499 -17.18 25.88 11.84
CA GLY A 499 -16.42 25.03 12.75
C GLY A 499 -17.32 24.25 13.70
N TRP A 500 -17.11 22.94 13.79
CA TRP A 500 -17.78 22.07 14.77
C TRP A 500 -16.73 21.32 15.59
N ARG A 501 -16.99 21.20 16.90
CA ARG A 501 -16.14 20.41 17.80
C ARG A 501 -16.76 19.03 17.96
N ILE A 502 -16.01 18.02 17.54
CA ILE A 502 -16.39 16.63 17.70
C ILE A 502 -15.44 15.99 18.70
N SER A 503 -16.02 15.42 19.75
CA SER A 503 -15.33 14.70 20.81
C SER A 503 -14.79 13.36 20.33
N VAL A 504 -13.61 12.97 20.82
CA VAL A 504 -12.98 11.65 20.61
C VAL A 504 -12.39 11.12 21.90
#